data_AF-A0A7G9NTV6-F1
#
_entry.id   AF-A0A7G9NTV6-F1
#
_cell.length_a   1.000
_cell.length_b   1.000
_cell.length_c   1.000
_cell.angle_alpha   90.00
_cell.angle_beta   90.00
_cell.angle_gamma   90.00
#
_symmetry.space_group_name_H-M   'P 1'
#
loop_
_entity.id
_entity.type
_entity.pdbx_description
1 polymer ?
#
loop_
_entity_poly.entity_id
_entity_poly.type
_entity_poly.pdbx_seq_one_letter_code
_entity_poly.pdbx_strand_id
1 'polypeptide(L)'
;MSIAALLAATTFVCAQAQTTDQLIAVLKSPQASVKDKADACRALQRSGDPAAAPALGALLPDAKFSHMARVALESMDNPVADQTLRDALTKAQGLELAGVINSIGQRRDAAATAALVKLLDHKDRAVASAAGTSLALLANDQAVDAIAGWRVTAPDDRKPCTIGASLLLAQRLTEDGKGDAAAKICDSLLTSEAPAPLRVAAFTGLLDAQPAKAPARIAAAVVGTDADLRPIAIGRVAGVRDAAVVAQLAAALPKLAPDDQVQLVGAMANIPEPAACKAVHDAVNSAVPGVRTAAIAAIAVCGQPSDVPMLCKLVADGPADADRNAAVNSIQAIRGQTADQAIIACLKSAPEPAKIRLIDVLTDRNTTAAAGELMTLAARGEPRVRIAAFKAIGKLLPPDQLPALVELMIRQDAATMGHAEKAVVSVARRGADPDKYAVAVLEPLASQQPLPTRCSLVRVLGGIGGAKALEATCAAMKHENPTVRDTAMRSLSIWPDAGAVDVLLSIFKSTDNNSYRGMALAGFTRLLALDGRAAADKAKLLAELMPAMKDTAERRQLLSAMAEVPDAGALTLIDQTLAADAAVRAETDLAKLKVARAIAGSNPDVALATARSLMQKDVHENIRREAAKIVRALRK
;
A
#
# COMPACT_ATOMS: atom_id res chain seq x y z
N MET A 1 19.61 -38.48 40.11
CA MET A 1 18.82 -39.43 39.31
C MET A 1 18.70 -38.86 37.92
N SER A 2 19.39 -39.51 36.98
CA SER A 2 19.75 -38.98 35.67
C SER A 2 18.56 -38.85 34.71
N ILE A 3 18.78 -38.02 33.70
CA ILE A 3 18.00 -37.63 32.50
C ILE A 3 17.29 -38.78 31.75
N ALA A 4 17.38 -40.02 32.22
CA ALA A 4 16.84 -41.23 31.62
C ALA A 4 15.30 -41.38 31.72
N ALA A 5 14.57 -40.49 32.43
CA ALA A 5 13.14 -40.65 32.66
C ALA A 5 12.23 -39.60 31.98
N LEU A 6 12.77 -38.55 31.36
CA LEU A 6 11.95 -37.51 30.70
C LEU A 6 12.01 -37.49 29.16
N LEU A 7 12.76 -38.43 28.55
CA LEU A 7 12.85 -38.59 27.08
C LEU A 7 12.14 -39.85 26.56
N ALA A 8 11.50 -40.63 27.43
CA ALA A 8 10.88 -41.91 27.07
C ALA A 8 9.35 -41.84 26.85
N ALA A 9 8.75 -40.65 26.81
CA ALA A 9 7.28 -40.51 26.68
C ALA A 9 6.82 -39.36 25.77
N THR A 10 7.63 -38.99 24.78
CA THR A 10 7.10 -38.47 23.51
C THR A 10 7.40 -39.52 22.45
N THR A 11 6.53 -40.52 22.40
CA THR A 11 6.34 -41.38 21.22
C THR A 11 5.99 -40.48 20.04
N PHE A 12 7.00 -39.93 19.40
CA PHE A 12 6.93 -39.56 18.00
C PHE A 12 6.64 -40.87 17.28
N VAL A 13 5.38 -41.07 16.88
CA VAL A 13 5.06 -42.01 15.82
C VAL A 13 5.71 -41.43 14.56
N CYS A 14 7.03 -41.62 14.42
CA CYS A 14 7.64 -41.69 13.12
C CYS A 14 7.02 -42.92 12.49
N ALA A 15 6.00 -42.72 11.65
CA ALA A 15 5.59 -43.72 10.68
C ALA A 15 6.88 -44.25 10.05
N GLN A 16 7.18 -45.54 10.24
CA GLN A 16 8.34 -46.16 9.61
C GLN A 16 8.25 -45.85 8.11
N ALA A 17 9.23 -45.13 7.57
CA ALA A 17 9.29 -44.87 6.15
C ALA A 17 9.34 -46.24 5.46
N GLN A 18 8.31 -46.56 4.68
CA GLN A 18 8.23 -47.81 3.95
C GLN A 18 9.45 -47.91 3.02
N THR A 19 10.12 -49.06 3.02
CA THR A 19 11.26 -49.33 2.14
C THR A 19 10.84 -49.36 0.66
N THR A 20 11.77 -49.09 -0.26
CA THR A 20 11.49 -49.16 -1.71
C THR A 20 10.86 -50.51 -2.12
N ASP A 21 11.35 -51.62 -1.58
CA ASP A 21 10.82 -52.96 -1.88
C ASP A 21 9.36 -53.15 -1.41
N GLN A 22 9.03 -52.62 -0.22
CA GLN A 22 7.65 -52.63 0.29
C GLN A 22 6.72 -51.78 -0.59
N LEU A 23 7.19 -50.61 -1.03
CA LEU A 23 6.43 -49.75 -1.92
C LEU A 23 6.22 -50.39 -3.30
N ILE A 24 7.25 -51.04 -3.86
CA ILE A 24 7.15 -51.82 -5.10
C ILE A 24 6.13 -52.95 -4.96
N ALA A 25 6.12 -53.65 -3.83
CA ALA A 25 5.15 -54.71 -3.56
C ALA A 25 3.71 -54.18 -3.55
N VAL A 26 3.47 -52.99 -2.97
CA VAL A 26 2.17 -52.31 -3.01
C VAL A 26 1.75 -51.99 -4.45
N LEU A 27 2.67 -51.48 -5.28
CA LEU A 27 2.36 -51.18 -6.69
C LEU A 27 1.98 -52.43 -7.49
N LYS A 28 2.68 -53.54 -7.27
CA LYS A 28 2.46 -54.83 -7.96
C LYS A 28 1.22 -55.58 -7.48
N SER A 29 0.72 -55.28 -6.27
CA SER A 29 -0.43 -55.97 -5.70
C SER A 29 -1.72 -55.64 -6.48
N PRO A 30 -2.47 -56.64 -6.96
CA PRO A 30 -3.78 -56.41 -7.57
C PRO A 30 -4.87 -56.08 -6.54
N GLN A 31 -4.64 -56.35 -5.25
CA GLN A 31 -5.58 -56.05 -4.16
C GLN A 31 -5.36 -54.68 -3.50
N ALA A 32 -4.24 -53.99 -3.81
CA ALA A 32 -3.97 -52.67 -3.24
C ALA A 32 -4.98 -51.63 -3.74
N SER A 33 -5.48 -50.79 -2.83
CA SER A 33 -6.45 -49.75 -3.19
C SER A 33 -5.80 -48.67 -4.05
N VAL A 34 -6.64 -47.87 -4.73
CA VAL A 34 -6.15 -46.72 -5.50
C VAL A 34 -5.36 -45.75 -4.62
N LYS A 35 -5.81 -45.56 -3.37
CA LYS A 35 -5.14 -44.73 -2.38
C LYS A 35 -3.76 -45.30 -2.03
N ASP A 36 -3.66 -46.60 -1.76
CA ASP A 36 -2.40 -47.22 -1.37
C ASP A 36 -1.36 -47.13 -2.48
N LYS A 37 -1.77 -47.37 -3.74
CA LYS A 37 -0.90 -47.19 -4.90
C LYS A 37 -0.50 -45.73 -5.12
N ALA A 38 -1.42 -44.78 -4.90
CA ALA A 38 -1.10 -43.35 -5.00
C ALA A 38 -0.12 -42.89 -3.91
N ASP A 39 -0.33 -43.33 -2.68
CA ASP A 39 0.55 -43.05 -1.55
C ASP A 39 1.95 -43.66 -1.79
N ALA A 40 2.00 -44.87 -2.36
CA ALA A 40 3.25 -45.52 -2.74
C ALA A 40 3.98 -44.78 -3.87
N CYS A 41 3.28 -44.35 -4.93
CA CYS A 41 3.87 -43.52 -5.99
C CYS A 41 4.46 -42.20 -5.43
N ARG A 42 3.77 -41.52 -4.50
CA ARG A 42 4.28 -40.29 -3.87
C ARG A 42 5.49 -40.55 -2.97
N ALA A 43 5.52 -41.68 -2.26
CA ALA A 43 6.69 -42.07 -1.47
C ALA A 43 7.89 -42.37 -2.38
N LEU A 44 7.67 -43.09 -3.48
CA LEU A 44 8.71 -43.42 -4.46
C LEU A 44 9.24 -42.18 -5.19
N GLN A 45 8.37 -41.21 -5.53
CA GLN A 45 8.77 -39.92 -6.07
C GLN A 45 9.77 -39.20 -5.16
N ARG A 46 9.55 -39.22 -3.83
CA ARG A 46 10.48 -38.62 -2.86
C ARG A 46 11.78 -39.40 -2.72
N SER A 47 11.72 -40.73 -2.84
CA SER A 47 12.91 -41.58 -2.72
C SER A 47 13.85 -41.49 -3.92
N GLY A 48 13.30 -41.32 -5.13
CA GLY A 48 14.09 -41.31 -6.37
C GLY A 48 14.75 -42.64 -6.73
N ASP A 49 14.45 -43.74 -6.03
CA ASP A 49 15.17 -45.02 -6.13
C ASP A 49 15.00 -45.69 -7.51
N PRO A 50 16.08 -45.90 -8.28
CA PRO A 50 16.02 -46.53 -9.60
C PRO A 50 15.36 -47.92 -9.61
N ALA A 51 15.42 -48.66 -8.51
CA ALA A 51 14.83 -50.01 -8.43
C ALA A 51 13.31 -50.00 -8.59
N ALA A 52 12.65 -48.88 -8.29
CA ALA A 52 11.20 -48.73 -8.42
C ALA A 52 10.74 -48.39 -9.84
N ALA A 53 11.65 -47.93 -10.71
CA ALA A 53 11.28 -47.46 -12.05
C ALA A 53 10.53 -48.53 -12.88
N PRO A 54 10.94 -49.82 -12.94
CA PRO A 54 10.18 -50.83 -13.67
C PRO A 54 8.76 -51.06 -13.13
N ALA A 55 8.58 -50.97 -11.81
CA ALA A 55 7.27 -51.15 -11.17
C ALA A 55 6.33 -49.97 -11.45
N LEU A 56 6.87 -48.75 -11.46
CA LEU A 56 6.15 -47.55 -11.89
C LEU A 56 5.82 -47.62 -13.38
N GLY A 57 6.76 -48.08 -14.21
CA GLY A 57 6.57 -48.24 -15.65
C GLY A 57 5.41 -49.16 -16.03
N ALA A 58 5.21 -50.24 -15.25
CA ALA A 58 4.10 -51.17 -15.45
C ALA A 58 2.71 -50.53 -15.23
N LEU A 59 2.63 -49.41 -14.51
CA LEU A 59 1.39 -48.68 -14.25
C LEU A 59 1.06 -47.62 -15.33
N LEU A 60 2.01 -47.32 -16.22
CA LEU A 60 1.84 -46.26 -17.23
C LEU A 60 0.70 -46.50 -18.23
N PRO A 61 0.39 -47.75 -18.65
CA PRO A 61 -0.77 -48.02 -19.51
C PRO A 61 -2.13 -47.97 -18.78
N ASP A 62 -2.16 -47.94 -17.45
CA ASP A 62 -3.41 -47.95 -16.67
C ASP A 62 -3.94 -46.53 -16.46
N ALA A 63 -5.12 -46.22 -17.00
CA ALA A 63 -5.73 -44.89 -16.90
C ALA A 63 -5.88 -44.36 -15.46
N LYS A 64 -6.02 -45.24 -14.45
CA LYS A 64 -6.16 -44.84 -13.04
C LYS A 64 -4.82 -44.45 -12.42
N PHE A 65 -3.72 -45.03 -12.90
CA PHE A 65 -2.40 -44.95 -12.25
C PHE A 65 -1.33 -44.26 -13.11
N SER A 66 -1.59 -44.06 -14.39
CA SER A 66 -0.63 -43.51 -15.36
C SER A 66 -0.08 -42.17 -14.92
N HIS A 67 -0.95 -41.24 -14.50
CA HIS A 67 -0.53 -39.91 -14.07
C HIS A 67 0.41 -39.95 -12.85
N MET A 68 0.05 -40.70 -11.80
CA MET A 68 0.85 -40.77 -10.57
C MET A 68 2.19 -41.49 -10.79
N ALA A 69 2.21 -42.56 -11.59
CA ALA A 69 3.42 -43.30 -11.91
C ALA A 69 4.37 -42.44 -12.74
N ARG A 70 3.82 -41.69 -13.69
CA ARG A 70 4.58 -40.77 -14.52
C ARG A 70 5.20 -39.62 -13.75
N VAL A 71 4.46 -38.99 -12.84
CA VAL A 71 4.99 -37.90 -11.98
C VAL A 71 6.15 -38.40 -11.10
N ALA A 72 6.05 -39.64 -10.59
CA ALA A 72 7.14 -40.27 -9.85
C ALA A 72 8.39 -40.48 -10.72
N LEU A 73 8.23 -41.05 -11.92
CA LEU A 73 9.32 -41.25 -12.88
C LEU A 73 9.92 -39.93 -13.37
N GLU A 74 9.11 -38.88 -13.55
CA GLU A 74 9.58 -37.56 -13.99
C GLU A 74 10.58 -36.95 -13.00
N SER A 75 10.36 -37.15 -11.70
CA SER A 75 11.20 -36.60 -10.63
C SER A 75 12.48 -37.39 -10.35
N MET A 76 12.65 -38.57 -10.96
CA MET A 76 13.77 -39.48 -10.71
C MET A 76 15.03 -39.07 -11.49
N ASP A 77 16.07 -38.59 -10.83
CA ASP A 77 17.32 -38.19 -11.50
C ASP A 77 18.24 -39.41 -11.79
N ASN A 78 17.76 -40.33 -12.64
CA ASN A 78 18.52 -41.50 -13.08
C ASN A 78 18.11 -41.97 -14.50
N PRO A 79 19.02 -42.62 -15.26
CA PRO A 79 18.76 -43.07 -16.63
C PRO A 79 17.80 -44.26 -16.73
N VAL A 80 17.53 -44.96 -15.63
CA VAL A 80 16.58 -46.09 -15.61
C VAL A 80 15.15 -45.56 -15.77
N ALA A 81 14.84 -44.40 -15.20
CA ALA A 81 13.56 -43.72 -15.40
C ALA A 81 13.36 -43.31 -16.87
N ASP A 82 14.41 -42.81 -17.55
CA ASP A 82 14.34 -42.49 -18.99
C ASP A 82 14.06 -43.74 -19.82
N GLN A 83 14.82 -44.81 -19.60
CA GLN A 83 14.60 -46.08 -20.31
C GLN A 83 13.18 -46.62 -20.05
N THR A 84 12.69 -46.53 -18.82
CA THR A 84 11.33 -46.97 -18.45
C THR A 84 10.25 -46.20 -19.22
N LEU A 85 10.40 -44.88 -19.33
CA LEU A 85 9.46 -44.04 -20.08
C LEU A 85 9.54 -44.32 -21.59
N ARG A 86 10.74 -44.53 -22.15
CA ARG A 86 10.92 -44.95 -23.55
C ARG A 86 10.24 -46.28 -23.84
N ASP A 87 10.43 -47.27 -22.97
CA ASP A 87 9.79 -48.59 -23.11
C ASP A 87 8.26 -48.50 -23.09
N ALA A 88 7.71 -47.54 -22.35
CA ALA A 88 6.28 -47.32 -22.25
C ALA A 88 5.64 -46.69 -23.49
N LEU A 89 6.42 -46.08 -24.39
CA LEU A 89 5.92 -45.51 -25.65
C LEU A 89 5.19 -46.52 -26.54
N THR A 90 5.55 -47.81 -26.45
CA THR A 90 4.93 -48.90 -27.21
C THR A 90 3.81 -49.63 -26.45
N LYS A 91 3.63 -49.32 -25.17
CA LYS A 91 2.73 -50.03 -24.25
C LYS A 91 1.51 -49.20 -23.84
N ALA A 92 1.64 -47.87 -23.85
CA ALA A 92 0.54 -46.94 -23.59
C ALA A 92 -0.18 -46.53 -24.88
N GLN A 93 -1.42 -46.05 -24.75
CA GLN A 93 -2.23 -45.54 -25.86
C GLN A 93 -3.00 -44.30 -25.42
N GLY A 94 -3.59 -43.55 -26.36
CA GLY A 94 -4.45 -42.40 -26.04
C GLY A 94 -3.80 -41.35 -25.14
N LEU A 95 -4.54 -40.94 -24.09
CA LEU A 95 -4.10 -39.89 -23.16
C LEU A 95 -2.93 -40.34 -22.27
N GLU A 96 -2.84 -41.63 -21.95
CA GLU A 96 -1.74 -42.22 -21.18
C GLU A 96 -0.44 -42.13 -21.97
N LEU A 97 -0.48 -42.44 -23.27
CA LEU A 97 0.66 -42.27 -24.17
C LEU A 97 1.07 -40.80 -24.29
N ALA A 98 0.12 -39.89 -24.50
CA ALA A 98 0.38 -38.46 -24.51
C ALA A 98 1.03 -37.98 -23.20
N GLY A 99 0.57 -38.54 -22.07
CA GLY A 99 1.18 -38.37 -20.76
C GLY A 99 2.65 -38.78 -20.77
N VAL A 100 2.95 -40.05 -21.08
CA VAL A 100 4.32 -40.61 -21.12
C VAL A 100 5.25 -39.73 -21.97
N ILE A 101 4.79 -39.35 -23.16
CA ILE A 101 5.53 -38.47 -24.07
C ILE A 101 5.88 -37.14 -23.39
N ASN A 102 4.93 -36.49 -22.74
CA ASN A 102 5.18 -35.22 -22.05
C ASN A 102 6.27 -35.35 -20.97
N SER A 103 6.32 -36.45 -20.21
CA SER A 103 7.39 -36.63 -19.22
C SER A 103 8.75 -36.90 -19.84
N ILE A 104 8.82 -37.59 -20.98
CA ILE A 104 10.06 -37.69 -21.75
C ILE A 104 10.54 -36.29 -22.16
N GLY A 105 9.62 -35.44 -22.61
CA GLY A 105 9.92 -34.03 -22.93
C GLY A 105 10.45 -33.25 -21.74
N GLN A 106 9.80 -33.34 -20.58
CA GLN A 106 10.22 -32.63 -19.35
C GLN A 106 11.58 -33.08 -18.84
N ARG A 107 11.87 -34.38 -18.96
CA ARG A 107 13.17 -34.95 -18.62
C ARG A 107 14.25 -34.68 -19.67
N ARG A 108 13.85 -34.19 -20.85
CA ARG A 108 14.74 -33.86 -21.98
C ARG A 108 15.58 -35.05 -22.45
N ASP A 109 14.99 -36.23 -22.45
CA ASP A 109 15.67 -37.46 -22.85
C ASP A 109 15.92 -37.50 -24.38
N ALA A 110 17.13 -37.09 -24.78
CA ALA A 110 17.53 -37.04 -26.19
C ALA A 110 17.48 -38.40 -26.90
N ALA A 111 17.60 -39.52 -26.18
CA ALA A 111 17.52 -40.85 -26.79
C ALA A 111 16.11 -41.18 -27.32
N ALA A 112 15.08 -40.49 -26.84
CA ALA A 112 13.71 -40.66 -27.32
C ALA A 112 13.41 -39.93 -28.63
N THR A 113 14.30 -39.06 -29.13
CA THR A 113 14.03 -38.17 -30.28
C THR A 113 13.45 -38.91 -31.48
N ALA A 114 14.10 -39.98 -31.96
CA ALA A 114 13.65 -40.72 -33.12
C ALA A 114 12.28 -41.39 -32.92
N ALA A 115 11.94 -41.79 -31.68
CA ALA A 115 10.63 -42.35 -31.37
C ALA A 115 9.56 -41.24 -31.35
N LEU A 116 9.87 -40.08 -30.77
CA LEU A 116 8.98 -38.92 -30.75
C LEU A 116 8.69 -38.36 -32.15
N VAL A 117 9.68 -38.33 -33.05
CA VAL A 117 9.48 -37.90 -34.44
C VAL A 117 8.42 -38.76 -35.15
N LYS A 118 8.44 -40.09 -34.95
CA LYS A 118 7.44 -40.98 -35.53
C LYS A 118 6.02 -40.73 -35.00
N LEU A 119 5.91 -40.17 -33.79
CA LEU A 119 4.62 -39.91 -33.14
C LEU A 119 3.97 -38.60 -33.58
N LEU A 120 4.64 -37.75 -34.37
CA LEU A 120 4.07 -36.54 -34.96
C LEU A 120 2.91 -36.84 -35.94
N ASP A 121 2.99 -37.98 -36.62
CA ASP A 121 1.97 -38.45 -37.58
C ASP A 121 0.93 -39.38 -36.92
N HIS A 122 0.95 -39.51 -35.59
CA HIS A 122 0.01 -40.37 -34.88
C HIS A 122 -1.44 -39.93 -35.13
N LYS A 123 -2.38 -40.87 -35.23
CA LYS A 123 -3.80 -40.57 -35.55
C LYS A 123 -4.48 -39.75 -34.46
N ASP A 124 -4.14 -40.01 -33.20
CA ASP A 124 -4.61 -39.23 -32.05
C ASP A 124 -3.89 -37.86 -31.99
N ARG A 125 -4.68 -36.79 -32.02
CA ARG A 125 -4.21 -35.41 -31.93
C ARG A 125 -3.46 -35.12 -30.62
N ALA A 126 -3.90 -35.67 -29.49
CA ALA A 126 -3.27 -35.43 -28.20
C ALA A 126 -1.84 -36.01 -28.17
N VAL A 127 -1.67 -37.20 -28.76
CA VAL A 127 -0.36 -37.87 -28.89
C VAL A 127 0.57 -37.08 -29.80
N ALA A 128 0.09 -36.68 -30.98
CA ALA A 128 0.89 -35.87 -31.91
C ALA A 128 1.29 -34.52 -31.32
N SER A 129 0.37 -33.85 -30.61
CA SER A 129 0.68 -32.58 -29.93
C SER A 129 1.68 -32.76 -28.78
N ALA A 130 1.56 -33.81 -27.98
CA ALA A 130 2.53 -34.12 -26.92
C ALA A 130 3.92 -34.40 -27.52
N ALA A 131 3.98 -35.11 -28.64
CA ALA A 131 5.23 -35.40 -29.35
C ALA A 131 5.91 -34.12 -29.84
N GLY A 132 5.15 -33.21 -30.47
CA GLY A 132 5.66 -31.91 -30.91
C GLY A 132 6.19 -31.04 -29.76
N THR A 133 5.43 -30.93 -28.65
CA THR A 133 5.87 -30.20 -27.45
C THR A 133 7.12 -30.82 -26.84
N SER A 134 7.19 -32.15 -26.77
CA SER A 134 8.34 -32.85 -26.19
C SER A 134 9.59 -32.69 -27.04
N LEU A 135 9.47 -32.82 -28.37
CA LEU A 135 10.57 -32.51 -29.28
C LEU A 135 11.06 -31.07 -29.11
N ALA A 136 10.15 -30.11 -28.92
CA ALA A 136 10.51 -28.71 -28.68
C ALA A 136 11.30 -28.52 -27.38
N LEU A 137 10.97 -29.26 -26.31
CA LEU A 137 11.71 -29.25 -25.04
C LEU A 137 13.10 -29.89 -25.15
N LEU A 138 13.25 -30.90 -26.02
CA LEU A 138 14.53 -31.55 -26.30
C LEU A 138 15.51 -30.63 -27.04
N ALA A 139 14.99 -29.81 -27.98
CA ALA A 139 15.74 -28.78 -28.72
C ALA A 139 17.08 -29.21 -29.36
N ASN A 140 17.20 -30.48 -29.73
CA ASN A 140 18.31 -30.98 -30.53
C ASN A 140 18.06 -30.80 -32.03
N ASP A 141 19.09 -30.96 -32.84
CA ASP A 141 19.03 -30.63 -34.28
C ASP A 141 17.99 -31.49 -35.03
N GLN A 142 17.84 -32.76 -34.66
CA GLN A 142 16.80 -33.63 -35.23
C GLN A 142 15.39 -33.17 -34.85
N ALA A 143 15.18 -32.67 -33.62
CA ALA A 143 13.91 -32.11 -33.21
C ALA A 143 13.58 -30.80 -33.94
N VAL A 144 14.59 -29.96 -34.22
CA VAL A 144 14.44 -28.75 -35.05
C VAL A 144 13.92 -29.11 -36.45
N ASP A 145 14.59 -30.05 -37.11
CA ASP A 145 14.22 -30.48 -38.46
C ASP A 145 12.83 -31.14 -38.49
N ALA A 146 12.53 -31.97 -37.48
CA ALA A 146 11.24 -32.64 -37.37
C ALA A 146 10.08 -31.67 -37.18
N ILE A 147 10.22 -30.68 -36.29
CA ILE A 147 9.19 -29.66 -36.07
C ILE A 147 9.03 -28.79 -37.32
N ALA A 148 10.12 -28.42 -38.01
CA ALA A 148 10.05 -27.68 -39.26
C ALA A 148 9.29 -28.46 -40.35
N GLY A 149 9.59 -29.75 -40.53
CA GLY A 149 8.86 -30.62 -41.47
C GLY A 149 7.39 -30.83 -41.09
N TRP A 150 7.10 -30.95 -39.80
CA TRP A 150 5.73 -31.11 -39.30
C TRP A 150 4.86 -29.90 -39.59
N ARG A 151 5.39 -28.68 -39.51
CA ARG A 151 4.65 -27.46 -39.86
C ARG A 151 4.12 -27.45 -41.28
N VAL A 152 4.86 -28.06 -42.21
CA VAL A 152 4.50 -28.10 -43.63
C VAL A 152 3.47 -29.19 -43.90
N THR A 153 3.61 -30.34 -43.22
CA THR A 153 2.85 -31.56 -43.51
C THR A 153 1.62 -31.75 -42.63
N ALA A 154 1.54 -31.07 -41.47
CA ALA A 154 0.46 -31.27 -40.51
C ALA A 154 -0.92 -30.88 -41.07
N PRO A 155 -1.97 -31.67 -40.77
CA PRO A 155 -3.35 -31.31 -41.10
C PRO A 155 -3.81 -30.05 -40.34
N ASP A 156 -4.87 -29.41 -40.85
CA ASP A 156 -5.37 -28.12 -40.36
C ASP A 156 -5.70 -28.11 -38.86
N ASP A 157 -6.24 -29.21 -38.35
CA ASP A 157 -6.59 -29.35 -36.94
C ASP A 157 -5.35 -29.36 -36.02
N ARG A 158 -4.15 -29.64 -36.56
CA ARG A 158 -2.88 -29.68 -35.82
C ARG A 158 -1.99 -28.48 -36.04
N LYS A 159 -2.28 -27.62 -37.04
CA LYS A 159 -1.50 -26.39 -37.30
C LYS A 159 -1.24 -25.55 -36.04
N PRO A 160 -2.21 -25.30 -35.13
CA PRO A 160 -1.94 -24.56 -33.89
C PRO A 160 -0.89 -25.22 -32.98
N CYS A 161 -0.85 -26.56 -32.94
CA CYS A 161 0.11 -27.31 -32.12
C CYS A 161 1.54 -27.17 -32.69
N THR A 162 1.68 -27.19 -34.01
CA THR A 162 2.98 -26.97 -34.67
C THR A 162 3.55 -25.57 -34.38
N ILE A 163 2.67 -24.57 -34.27
CA ILE A 163 3.01 -23.21 -33.91
C ILE A 163 3.52 -23.13 -32.47
N GLY A 164 2.76 -23.67 -31.52
CA GLY A 164 3.15 -23.70 -30.10
C GLY A 164 4.47 -24.43 -29.89
N ALA A 165 4.66 -25.59 -30.53
CA ALA A 165 5.91 -26.35 -30.47
C ALA A 165 7.10 -25.55 -31.02
N SER A 166 6.91 -24.78 -32.10
CA SER A 166 7.99 -23.99 -32.68
C SER A 166 8.39 -22.78 -31.83
N LEU A 167 7.43 -22.10 -31.19
CA LEU A 167 7.73 -21.01 -30.27
C LEU A 167 8.46 -21.53 -29.02
N LEU A 168 8.02 -22.67 -28.48
CA LEU A 168 8.71 -23.34 -27.38
C LEU A 168 10.12 -23.77 -27.76
N LEU A 169 10.30 -24.31 -28.96
CA LEU A 169 11.61 -24.68 -29.50
C LEU A 169 12.52 -23.45 -29.62
N ALA A 170 12.01 -22.34 -30.16
CA ALA A 170 12.77 -21.09 -30.27
C ALA A 170 13.18 -20.54 -28.89
N GLN A 171 12.28 -20.60 -27.90
CA GLN A 171 12.60 -20.23 -26.53
C GLN A 171 13.72 -21.12 -25.97
N ARG A 172 13.60 -22.45 -26.12
CA ARG A 172 14.59 -23.40 -25.60
C ARG A 172 15.96 -23.23 -26.26
N LEU A 173 15.99 -23.04 -27.57
CA LEU A 173 17.21 -22.74 -28.31
C LEU A 173 17.87 -21.44 -27.84
N THR A 174 17.07 -20.41 -27.51
CA THR A 174 17.59 -19.16 -26.91
C THR A 174 18.23 -19.43 -25.54
N GLU A 175 17.56 -20.21 -24.67
CA GLU A 175 18.08 -20.60 -23.35
C GLU A 175 19.37 -21.43 -23.45
N ASP A 176 19.52 -22.21 -24.52
CA ASP A 176 20.73 -23.00 -24.83
C ASP A 176 21.84 -22.19 -25.54
N GLY A 177 21.67 -20.88 -25.71
CA GLY A 177 22.65 -20.00 -26.38
C GLY A 177 22.68 -20.12 -27.91
N LYS A 178 21.74 -20.85 -28.51
CA LYS A 178 21.59 -21.03 -29.98
C LYS A 178 20.69 -19.95 -30.59
N GLY A 179 20.96 -18.69 -30.30
CA GLY A 179 20.13 -17.53 -30.68
C GLY A 179 19.85 -17.40 -32.18
N ASP A 180 20.82 -17.72 -33.05
CA ASP A 180 20.62 -17.65 -34.51
C ASP A 180 19.62 -18.71 -35.03
N ALA A 181 19.60 -19.90 -34.42
CA ALA A 181 18.64 -20.93 -34.77
C ALA A 181 17.23 -20.56 -34.28
N ALA A 182 17.11 -20.06 -33.05
CA ALA A 182 15.87 -19.53 -32.51
C ALA A 182 15.31 -18.39 -33.38
N ALA A 183 16.16 -17.44 -33.79
CA ALA A 183 15.79 -16.32 -34.63
C ALA A 183 15.21 -16.77 -35.97
N LYS A 184 15.81 -17.76 -36.64
CA LYS A 184 15.26 -18.32 -37.90
C LYS A 184 13.84 -18.87 -37.73
N ILE A 185 13.56 -19.53 -36.61
CA ILE A 185 12.22 -20.05 -36.30
C ILE A 185 11.24 -18.90 -36.09
N CYS A 186 11.60 -17.90 -35.28
CA CYS A 186 10.78 -16.72 -35.06
C CYS A 186 10.53 -15.93 -36.35
N ASP A 187 11.54 -15.71 -37.18
CA ASP A 187 11.41 -15.01 -38.47
C ASP A 187 10.42 -15.74 -39.40
N SER A 188 10.45 -17.08 -39.43
CA SER A 188 9.48 -17.87 -40.22
C SER A 188 8.03 -17.69 -39.77
N LEU A 189 7.81 -17.15 -38.56
CA LEU A 189 6.49 -16.92 -37.96
C LEU A 189 5.98 -15.50 -38.06
N LEU A 190 6.79 -14.58 -38.58
CA LEU A 190 6.45 -13.16 -38.74
C LEU A 190 5.78 -12.83 -40.08
N THR A 191 5.23 -13.83 -40.77
CA THR A 191 4.53 -13.60 -42.04
C THR A 191 3.24 -12.79 -41.83
N SER A 192 2.88 -11.94 -42.79
CA SER A 192 1.68 -11.11 -42.72
C SER A 192 0.37 -11.91 -42.68
N GLU A 193 0.42 -13.17 -43.12
CA GLU A 193 -0.72 -14.11 -43.09
C GLU A 193 -0.92 -14.75 -41.71
N ALA A 194 0.08 -14.71 -40.82
CA ALA A 194 -0.03 -15.26 -39.49
C ALA A 194 -0.98 -14.42 -38.60
N PRO A 195 -1.80 -15.05 -37.73
CA PRO A 195 -2.64 -14.32 -36.77
C PRO A 195 -1.83 -13.41 -35.83
N ALA A 196 -2.43 -12.30 -35.41
CA ALA A 196 -1.75 -11.29 -34.59
C ALA A 196 -1.04 -11.84 -33.32
N PRO A 197 -1.66 -12.71 -32.50
CA PRO A 197 -0.99 -13.25 -31.31
C PRO A 197 0.28 -14.04 -31.63
N LEU A 198 0.30 -14.71 -32.79
CA LEU A 198 1.46 -15.46 -33.25
C LEU A 198 2.60 -14.52 -33.67
N ARG A 199 2.29 -13.49 -34.47
CA ARG A 199 3.31 -12.49 -34.87
C ARG A 199 3.92 -11.81 -33.65
N VAL A 200 3.10 -11.44 -32.66
CA VAL A 200 3.56 -10.84 -31.40
C VAL A 200 4.50 -11.77 -30.62
N ALA A 201 4.13 -13.04 -30.47
CA ALA A 201 4.97 -14.02 -29.76
C ALA A 201 6.28 -14.28 -30.50
N ALA A 202 6.22 -14.41 -31.83
CA ALA A 202 7.39 -14.60 -32.67
C ALA A 202 8.33 -13.39 -32.62
N PHE A 203 7.79 -12.16 -32.68
CA PHE A 203 8.57 -10.94 -32.59
C PHE A 203 9.27 -10.84 -31.23
N THR A 204 8.56 -11.14 -30.15
CA THR A 204 9.13 -11.15 -28.79
C THR A 204 10.29 -12.16 -28.70
N GLY A 205 10.06 -13.40 -29.16
CA GLY A 205 11.11 -14.42 -29.19
C GLY A 205 12.31 -14.03 -30.04
N LEU A 206 12.10 -13.31 -31.15
CA LEU A 206 13.17 -12.83 -32.02
C LEU A 206 14.05 -11.77 -31.34
N LEU A 207 13.45 -10.86 -30.55
CA LEU A 207 14.19 -9.86 -29.80
C LEU A 207 15.04 -10.52 -28.71
N ASP A 208 14.48 -11.51 -28.00
CA ASP A 208 15.17 -12.22 -26.92
C ASP A 208 16.26 -13.16 -27.46
N ALA A 209 16.06 -13.78 -28.63
CA ALA A 209 17.02 -14.66 -29.30
C ALA A 209 18.28 -13.94 -29.81
N GLN A 210 18.15 -12.66 -30.21
CA GLN A 210 19.24 -11.86 -30.77
C GLN A 210 19.24 -10.45 -30.18
N PRO A 211 19.63 -10.30 -28.89
CA PRO A 211 19.57 -9.01 -28.18
C PRO A 211 20.41 -7.92 -28.85
N ALA A 212 21.52 -8.28 -29.50
CA ALA A 212 22.36 -7.33 -30.25
C ALA A 212 21.66 -6.70 -31.46
N LYS A 213 20.68 -7.38 -32.07
CA LYS A 213 19.89 -6.88 -33.21
C LYS A 213 18.53 -6.30 -32.78
N ALA A 214 18.16 -6.49 -31.51
CA ALA A 214 16.87 -6.05 -30.99
C ALA A 214 16.62 -4.53 -31.16
N PRO A 215 17.58 -3.62 -30.89
CA PRO A 215 17.37 -2.18 -31.08
C PRO A 215 16.89 -1.80 -32.49
N ALA A 216 17.55 -2.29 -33.52
CA ALA A 216 17.19 -2.00 -34.91
C ALA A 216 15.80 -2.56 -35.27
N ARG A 217 15.47 -3.76 -34.78
CA ARG A 217 14.15 -4.38 -34.97
C ARG A 217 13.04 -3.63 -34.25
N ILE A 218 13.29 -3.16 -33.03
CA ILE A 218 12.36 -2.33 -32.26
C ILE A 218 12.07 -1.05 -33.05
N ALA A 219 13.09 -0.33 -33.51
CA ALA A 219 12.87 0.88 -34.31
C ALA A 219 12.10 0.62 -35.61
N ALA A 220 12.42 -0.46 -36.32
CA ALA A 220 11.69 -0.86 -37.51
C ALA A 220 10.20 -1.16 -37.21
N ALA A 221 9.90 -1.88 -36.13
CA ALA A 221 8.54 -2.21 -35.73
C ALA A 221 7.74 -0.99 -35.22
N VAL A 222 8.40 -0.02 -34.55
CA VAL A 222 7.76 1.23 -34.13
C VAL A 222 7.28 2.05 -35.33
N VAL A 223 8.11 2.16 -36.37
CA VAL A 223 7.82 2.94 -37.58
C VAL A 223 7.03 2.14 -38.63
N GLY A 224 6.99 0.81 -38.47
CA GLY A 224 6.34 -0.10 -39.40
C GLY A 224 4.82 0.01 -39.43
N THR A 225 4.22 -0.72 -40.38
CA THR A 225 2.77 -0.72 -40.64
C THR A 225 2.00 -1.73 -39.79
N ASP A 226 2.66 -2.71 -39.16
CA ASP A 226 2.02 -3.72 -38.33
C ASP A 226 1.57 -3.11 -36.99
N ALA A 227 0.27 -2.81 -36.89
CA ALA A 227 -0.33 -2.19 -35.72
C ALA A 227 -0.31 -3.09 -34.47
N ASP A 228 -0.21 -4.41 -34.63
CA ASP A 228 -0.16 -5.35 -33.50
C ASP A 228 1.25 -5.42 -32.88
N LEU A 229 2.29 -5.27 -33.70
CA LEU A 229 3.68 -5.29 -33.24
C LEU A 229 4.12 -3.97 -32.61
N ARG A 230 3.53 -2.84 -33.04
CA ARG A 230 3.97 -1.51 -32.63
C ARG A 230 3.93 -1.29 -31.10
N PRO A 231 2.83 -1.59 -30.36
CA PRO A 231 2.79 -1.41 -28.91
C PRO A 231 3.82 -2.28 -28.18
N ILE A 232 4.06 -3.49 -28.69
CA ILE A 232 5.07 -4.42 -28.14
C ILE A 232 6.47 -3.86 -28.34
N ALA A 233 6.75 -3.30 -29.51
CA ALA A 233 8.02 -2.64 -29.81
C ALA A 233 8.21 -1.40 -28.92
N ILE A 234 7.19 -0.53 -28.80
CA ILE A 234 7.22 0.64 -27.91
C ILE A 234 7.49 0.23 -26.45
N GLY A 235 6.85 -0.84 -25.96
CA GLY A 235 7.09 -1.36 -24.62
C GLY A 235 8.52 -1.83 -24.35
N ARG A 236 9.31 -2.13 -25.41
CA ARG A 236 10.72 -2.51 -25.30
C ARG A 236 11.68 -1.33 -25.52
N VAL A 237 11.21 -0.15 -25.92
CA VAL A 237 12.04 1.03 -26.23
C VAL A 237 12.86 1.50 -25.03
N ALA A 238 12.33 1.43 -23.80
CA ALA A 238 13.06 1.82 -22.59
C ALA A 238 14.35 0.99 -22.34
N GLY A 239 14.45 -0.20 -22.93
CA GLY A 239 15.65 -1.05 -22.86
C GLY A 239 16.71 -0.74 -23.92
N VAL A 240 16.41 0.12 -24.90
CA VAL A 240 17.31 0.45 -26.00
C VAL A 240 18.44 1.36 -25.51
N ARG A 241 19.69 0.93 -25.71
CA ARG A 241 20.90 1.66 -25.30
C ARG A 241 21.69 2.26 -26.47
N ASP A 242 21.26 2.01 -27.70
CA ASP A 242 21.91 2.54 -28.90
C ASP A 242 21.40 3.97 -29.18
N ALA A 243 22.27 4.97 -29.02
CA ALA A 243 21.93 6.38 -29.19
C ALA A 243 21.44 6.72 -30.60
N ALA A 244 21.95 6.06 -31.64
CA ALA A 244 21.50 6.28 -33.02
C ALA A 244 20.07 5.77 -33.23
N VAL A 245 19.75 4.61 -32.64
CA VAL A 245 18.39 4.06 -32.66
C VAL A 245 17.43 4.94 -31.86
N VAL A 246 17.85 5.46 -30.70
CA VAL A 246 17.03 6.40 -29.92
C VAL A 246 16.77 7.69 -30.70
N ALA A 247 17.78 8.22 -31.41
CA ALA A 247 17.61 9.39 -32.27
C ALA A 247 16.65 9.12 -33.44
N GLN A 248 16.68 7.92 -34.02
CA GLN A 248 15.73 7.50 -35.05
C GLN A 248 14.29 7.45 -34.49
N LEU A 249 14.10 6.88 -33.30
CA LEU A 249 12.80 6.82 -32.62
C LEU A 249 12.27 8.23 -32.28
N ALA A 250 13.14 9.11 -31.78
CA ALA A 250 12.82 10.52 -31.52
C ALA A 250 12.30 11.23 -32.78
N ALA A 251 12.99 11.05 -33.92
CA ALA A 251 12.61 11.65 -35.19
C ALA A 251 11.32 11.06 -35.78
N ALA A 252 10.97 9.82 -35.41
CA ALA A 252 9.75 9.17 -35.85
C ALA A 252 8.51 9.58 -35.03
N LEU A 253 8.70 9.93 -33.75
CA LEU A 253 7.62 10.29 -32.82
C LEU A 253 6.51 11.16 -33.42
N PRO A 254 6.78 12.35 -34.02
CA PRO A 254 5.71 13.23 -34.51
C PRO A 254 4.90 12.65 -35.69
N LYS A 255 5.37 11.56 -36.32
CA LYS A 255 4.72 10.90 -37.47
C LYS A 255 3.79 9.77 -37.05
N LEU A 256 3.84 9.35 -35.79
CA LEU A 256 3.00 8.26 -35.26
C LEU A 256 1.58 8.74 -35.01
N ALA A 257 0.64 7.80 -34.89
CA ALA A 257 -0.72 8.10 -34.44
C ALA A 257 -0.71 8.62 -32.99
N PRO A 258 -1.70 9.44 -32.57
CA PRO A 258 -1.76 10.02 -31.22
C PRO A 258 -1.53 9.03 -30.08
N ASP A 259 -2.15 7.85 -30.11
CA ASP A 259 -2.02 6.85 -29.04
C ASP A 259 -0.61 6.25 -28.99
N ASP A 260 0.01 6.03 -30.15
CA ASP A 260 1.39 5.55 -30.27
C ASP A 260 2.39 6.63 -29.81
N GLN A 261 2.10 7.91 -30.08
CA GLN A 261 2.90 9.04 -29.57
C GLN A 261 2.90 9.06 -28.05
N VAL A 262 1.72 8.90 -27.42
CA VAL A 262 1.60 8.85 -25.95
C VAL A 262 2.44 7.72 -25.37
N GLN A 263 2.34 6.51 -25.92
CA GLN A 263 3.09 5.37 -25.44
C GLN A 263 4.60 5.56 -25.63
N LEU A 264 5.02 6.05 -26.80
CA LEU A 264 6.44 6.25 -27.09
C LEU A 264 7.05 7.34 -26.21
N VAL A 265 6.35 8.45 -25.97
CA VAL A 265 6.77 9.50 -25.02
C VAL A 265 7.02 8.92 -23.62
N GLY A 266 6.10 8.09 -23.13
CA GLY A 266 6.27 7.41 -21.84
C GLY A 266 7.49 6.47 -21.81
N ALA A 267 7.74 5.74 -22.88
CA ALA A 267 8.91 4.87 -23.00
C ALA A 267 10.23 5.68 -23.05
N MET A 268 10.24 6.78 -23.81
CA MET A 268 11.41 7.66 -23.96
C MET A 268 11.80 8.38 -22.67
N ALA A 269 10.84 8.66 -21.79
CA ALA A 269 11.09 9.25 -20.47
C ALA A 269 12.07 8.42 -19.60
N ASN A 270 12.19 7.12 -19.88
CA ASN A 270 13.06 6.20 -19.14
C ASN A 270 14.43 6.00 -19.82
N ILE A 271 14.71 6.73 -20.90
CA ILE A 271 15.96 6.63 -21.65
C ILE A 271 16.85 7.83 -21.31
N PRO A 272 18.03 7.62 -20.70
CA PRO A 272 18.97 8.70 -20.34
C PRO A 272 19.77 9.18 -21.57
N GLU A 273 19.11 9.39 -22.70
CA GLU A 273 19.71 9.85 -23.95
C GLU A 273 19.22 11.26 -24.30
N PRO A 274 20.11 12.18 -24.73
CA PRO A 274 19.72 13.56 -25.06
C PRO A 274 18.64 13.65 -26.14
N ALA A 275 18.66 12.74 -27.13
CA ALA A 275 17.65 12.72 -28.18
C ALA A 275 16.25 12.33 -27.66
N ALA A 276 16.17 11.39 -26.72
CA ALA A 276 14.92 11.02 -26.06
C ALA A 276 14.39 12.17 -25.20
N CYS A 277 15.26 12.77 -24.38
CA CYS A 277 14.90 13.92 -23.56
C CYS A 277 14.37 15.06 -24.42
N LYS A 278 15.06 15.41 -25.50
CA LYS A 278 14.62 16.45 -26.44
C LYS A 278 13.24 16.12 -27.05
N ALA A 279 13.01 14.88 -27.49
CA ALA A 279 11.72 14.48 -28.04
C ALA A 279 10.57 14.64 -27.05
N VAL A 280 10.78 14.29 -25.78
CA VAL A 280 9.80 14.52 -24.70
C VAL A 280 9.54 16.02 -24.51
N HIS A 281 10.59 16.85 -24.47
CA HIS A 281 10.45 18.30 -24.33
C HIS A 281 9.71 18.94 -25.51
N ASP A 282 10.00 18.52 -26.74
CA ASP A 282 9.30 19.01 -27.93
C ASP A 282 7.81 18.63 -27.88
N ALA A 283 7.48 17.42 -27.40
CA ALA A 283 6.11 16.93 -27.28
C ALA A 283 5.25 17.68 -26.24
N VAL A 284 5.85 18.39 -25.28
CA VAL A 284 5.14 19.31 -24.36
C VAL A 284 4.40 20.42 -25.12
N ASN A 285 4.81 20.75 -26.34
CA ASN A 285 4.15 21.74 -27.18
C ASN A 285 3.19 21.12 -28.22
N SER A 286 2.87 19.83 -28.10
CA SER A 286 1.98 19.15 -29.04
C SER A 286 0.58 19.77 -29.04
N ALA A 287 0.01 19.94 -30.24
CA ALA A 287 -1.37 20.35 -30.43
C ALA A 287 -2.36 19.26 -29.96
N VAL A 288 -1.93 17.99 -29.94
CA VAL A 288 -2.75 16.86 -29.49
C VAL A 288 -2.76 16.81 -27.96
N PRO A 289 -3.92 16.99 -27.29
CA PRO A 289 -3.97 17.07 -25.83
C PRO A 289 -3.37 15.87 -25.11
N GLY A 290 -3.69 14.63 -25.54
CA GLY A 290 -3.16 13.42 -24.91
C GLY A 290 -1.63 13.33 -24.95
N VAL A 291 -1.03 13.70 -26.08
CA VAL A 291 0.42 13.68 -26.28
C VAL A 291 1.10 14.74 -25.43
N ARG A 292 0.55 15.95 -25.40
CA ARG A 292 1.06 17.04 -24.57
C ARG A 292 1.01 16.68 -23.08
N THR A 293 -0.13 16.21 -22.58
CA THR A 293 -0.25 15.82 -21.17
C THR A 293 0.71 14.68 -20.82
N ALA A 294 0.85 13.67 -21.70
CA ALA A 294 1.79 12.58 -21.53
C ALA A 294 3.25 13.05 -21.49
N ALA A 295 3.62 14.02 -22.34
CA ALA A 295 4.94 14.64 -22.35
C ALA A 295 5.22 15.40 -21.06
N ILE A 296 4.26 16.21 -20.58
CA ILE A 296 4.38 16.91 -19.30
C ILE A 296 4.59 15.91 -18.16
N ALA A 297 3.83 14.81 -18.14
CA ALA A 297 3.98 13.74 -17.14
C ALA A 297 5.33 13.00 -17.26
N ALA A 298 5.83 12.79 -18.48
CA ALA A 298 7.13 12.17 -18.73
C ALA A 298 8.31 12.99 -18.17
N ILE A 299 8.18 14.32 -18.08
CA ILE A 299 9.16 15.19 -17.40
C ILE A 299 9.29 14.84 -15.90
N ALA A 300 8.29 14.22 -15.26
CA ALA A 300 8.43 13.74 -13.88
C ALA A 300 9.55 12.70 -13.71
N VAL A 301 9.88 11.97 -14.79
CA VAL A 301 10.88 10.88 -14.80
C VAL A 301 12.23 11.36 -15.31
N CYS A 302 12.25 12.06 -16.45
CA CYS A 302 13.50 12.52 -17.09
C CYS A 302 13.91 13.96 -16.75
N GLY A 303 13.02 14.71 -16.09
CA GLY A 303 13.19 16.15 -15.87
C GLY A 303 14.33 16.50 -14.93
N GLN A 304 14.90 17.67 -15.17
CA GLN A 304 15.96 18.29 -14.41
C GLN A 304 15.46 19.56 -13.71
N PRO A 305 16.17 20.09 -12.71
CA PRO A 305 15.82 21.37 -12.08
C PRO A 305 15.65 22.54 -13.07
N SER A 306 16.30 22.49 -14.24
CA SER A 306 16.14 23.48 -15.32
C SER A 306 14.74 23.52 -15.94
N ASP A 307 13.93 22.47 -15.76
CA ASP A 307 12.61 22.34 -16.39
C ASP A 307 11.51 22.93 -15.53
N VAL A 308 11.81 23.23 -14.25
CA VAL A 308 10.87 23.81 -13.29
C VAL A 308 10.23 25.10 -13.80
N PRO A 309 10.96 26.09 -14.38
CA PRO A 309 10.33 27.31 -14.90
C PRO A 309 9.28 27.04 -15.99
N MET A 310 9.56 26.10 -16.90
CA MET A 310 8.60 25.70 -17.93
C MET A 310 7.37 25.03 -17.32
N LEU A 311 7.56 24.10 -16.37
CA LEU A 311 6.45 23.44 -15.69
C LEU A 311 5.61 24.44 -14.87
N CYS A 312 6.23 25.39 -14.17
CA CYS A 312 5.51 26.43 -13.45
C CYS A 312 4.67 27.31 -14.38
N LYS A 313 5.16 27.60 -15.59
CA LYS A 313 4.37 28.27 -16.63
C LYS A 313 3.17 27.41 -17.05
N LEU A 314 3.33 26.10 -17.18
CA LEU A 314 2.21 25.19 -17.47
C LEU A 314 1.20 25.09 -16.31
N VAL A 315 1.63 25.22 -15.05
CA VAL A 315 0.71 25.31 -13.90
C VAL A 315 -0.17 26.57 -14.00
N ALA A 316 0.38 27.68 -14.47
CA ALA A 316 -0.34 28.94 -14.66
C ALA A 316 -1.23 28.94 -15.90
N ASP A 317 -0.64 28.62 -17.06
CA ASP A 317 -1.19 28.93 -18.37
C ASP A 317 -1.46 27.67 -19.22
N GLY A 318 -1.30 26.47 -18.64
CA GLY A 318 -1.59 25.21 -19.34
C GLY A 318 -3.02 25.22 -19.90
N PRO A 319 -3.26 24.75 -21.14
CA PRO A 319 -4.56 24.95 -21.80
C PRO A 319 -5.68 24.09 -21.21
N ALA A 320 -5.34 22.93 -20.62
CA ALA A 320 -6.29 22.03 -19.96
C ALA A 320 -5.92 21.81 -18.48
N ASP A 321 -6.91 21.48 -17.64
CA ASP A 321 -6.64 21.12 -16.24
C ASP A 321 -5.78 19.87 -16.10
N ALA A 322 -5.87 18.93 -17.06
CA ALA A 322 -4.98 17.77 -17.13
C ALA A 322 -3.51 18.18 -17.29
N ASP A 323 -3.22 19.21 -18.10
CA ASP A 323 -1.86 19.72 -18.30
C ASP A 323 -1.34 20.42 -17.04
N ARG A 324 -2.18 21.24 -16.39
CA ARG A 324 -1.83 21.92 -15.13
C ARG A 324 -1.55 20.91 -14.01
N ASN A 325 -2.37 19.86 -13.91
CA ASN A 325 -2.19 18.80 -12.91
C ASN A 325 -0.96 17.94 -13.21
N ALA A 326 -0.71 17.58 -14.48
CA ALA A 326 0.51 16.89 -14.88
C ALA A 326 1.75 17.72 -14.53
N ALA A 327 1.72 19.04 -14.77
CA ALA A 327 2.83 19.93 -14.45
C ALA A 327 3.10 20.00 -12.94
N VAL A 328 2.05 20.09 -12.11
CA VAL A 328 2.18 20.00 -10.64
C VAL A 328 2.86 18.70 -10.22
N ASN A 329 2.39 17.55 -10.73
CA ASN A 329 2.95 16.24 -10.40
C ASN A 329 4.43 16.13 -10.83
N SER A 330 4.77 16.66 -12.01
CA SER A 330 6.16 16.65 -12.51
C SER A 330 7.08 17.54 -11.66
N ILE A 331 6.63 18.72 -11.24
CA ILE A 331 7.40 19.58 -10.31
C ILE A 331 7.62 18.87 -8.97
N GLN A 332 6.61 18.17 -8.45
CA GLN A 332 6.72 17.40 -7.20
C GLN A 332 7.77 16.28 -7.31
N ALA A 333 7.89 15.65 -8.47
CA ALA A 333 8.84 14.55 -8.70
C ALA A 333 10.31 15.02 -8.82
N ILE A 334 10.58 16.17 -9.44
CA ILE A 334 11.94 16.70 -9.65
C ILE A 334 12.58 17.05 -8.30
N ARG A 335 13.65 16.34 -7.90
CA ARG A 335 14.30 16.49 -6.59
C ARG A 335 15.44 17.50 -6.59
N GLY A 336 15.80 17.97 -5.40
CA GLY A 336 17.01 18.75 -5.15
C GLY A 336 16.76 20.23 -4.84
N GLN A 337 17.71 20.84 -4.13
CA GLN A 337 17.61 22.23 -3.65
C GLN A 337 17.52 23.25 -4.80
N THR A 338 18.16 22.97 -5.94
CA THR A 338 18.05 23.82 -7.14
C THR A 338 16.61 23.87 -7.66
N ALA A 339 15.90 22.74 -7.65
CA ALA A 339 14.49 22.71 -8.03
C ALA A 339 13.65 23.51 -7.03
N ASP A 340 13.91 23.35 -5.73
CA ASP A 340 13.21 24.11 -4.69
C ASP A 340 13.37 25.63 -4.85
N GLN A 341 14.59 26.08 -5.13
CA GLN A 341 14.87 27.49 -5.41
C GLN A 341 14.14 28.00 -6.66
N ALA A 342 14.09 27.18 -7.72
CA ALA A 342 13.35 27.51 -8.93
C ALA A 342 11.84 27.60 -8.67
N ILE A 343 11.26 26.70 -7.87
CA ILE A 343 9.84 26.76 -7.48
C ILE A 343 9.55 28.03 -6.68
N ILE A 344 10.40 28.38 -5.71
CA ILE A 344 10.28 29.62 -4.92
C ILE A 344 10.36 30.86 -5.82
N ALA A 345 11.26 30.86 -6.81
CA ALA A 345 11.36 31.95 -7.77
C ALA A 345 10.08 32.10 -8.61
N CYS A 346 9.54 30.99 -9.13
CA CYS A 346 8.29 30.99 -9.88
C CYS A 346 7.09 31.42 -9.03
N LEU A 347 7.05 31.05 -7.75
CA LEU A 347 5.98 31.43 -6.83
C LEU A 347 5.84 32.95 -6.72
N LYS A 348 6.93 33.72 -6.78
CA LYS A 348 6.91 35.19 -6.65
C LYS A 348 6.08 35.86 -7.76
N SER A 349 6.23 35.40 -8.99
CA SER A 349 5.63 36.01 -10.19
C SER A 349 4.37 35.30 -10.70
N ALA A 350 4.00 34.16 -10.13
CA ALA A 350 2.85 33.38 -10.59
C ALA A 350 1.50 34.11 -10.38
N PRO A 351 0.48 33.86 -11.24
CA PRO A 351 -0.88 34.34 -10.98
C PRO A 351 -1.51 33.63 -9.76
N GLU A 352 -2.55 34.20 -9.16
CA GLU A 352 -3.16 33.71 -7.90
C GLU A 352 -3.46 32.20 -7.90
N PRO A 353 -4.16 31.61 -8.90
CA PRO A 353 -4.46 30.18 -8.89
C PRO A 353 -3.20 29.30 -8.91
N ALA A 354 -2.16 29.75 -9.62
CA ALA A 354 -0.88 29.06 -9.69
C ALA A 354 -0.09 29.20 -8.39
N LYS A 355 -0.12 30.37 -7.73
CA LYS A 355 0.51 30.55 -6.41
C LYS A 355 0.00 29.53 -5.40
N ILE A 356 -1.31 29.30 -5.33
CA ILE A 356 -1.89 28.32 -4.40
C ILE A 356 -1.34 26.91 -4.69
N ARG A 357 -1.32 26.48 -5.96
CA ARG A 357 -0.78 25.18 -6.35
C ARG A 357 0.71 25.05 -6.04
N LEU A 358 1.51 26.09 -6.28
CA LEU A 358 2.95 26.09 -5.98
C LEU A 358 3.22 26.09 -4.47
N ILE A 359 2.37 26.74 -3.66
CA ILE A 359 2.43 26.65 -2.19
C ILE A 359 2.17 25.20 -1.73
N ASP A 360 1.18 24.53 -2.31
CA ASP A 360 0.90 23.12 -1.99
C ASP A 360 2.09 22.23 -2.37
N VAL A 361 2.69 22.45 -3.55
CA VAL A 361 3.92 21.74 -3.98
C VAL A 361 5.07 21.93 -2.98
N LEU A 362 5.38 23.16 -2.57
CA LEU A 362 6.45 23.44 -1.59
C LEU A 362 6.17 22.80 -0.23
N THR A 363 4.89 22.73 0.13
CA THR A 363 4.42 22.10 1.36
C THR A 363 4.60 20.59 1.33
N ASP A 364 4.18 19.92 0.26
CA ASP A 364 4.32 18.47 0.10
C ASP A 364 5.79 18.02 0.00
N ARG A 365 6.64 18.90 -0.54
CA ARG A 365 8.09 18.72 -0.59
C ARG A 365 8.80 19.03 0.74
N ASN A 366 8.10 19.56 1.74
CA ASN A 366 8.66 20.04 3.00
C ASN A 366 9.79 21.08 2.82
N THR A 367 9.60 22.03 1.89
CA THR A 367 10.63 23.02 1.52
C THR A 367 10.69 24.18 2.53
N THR A 368 11.46 24.01 3.62
CA THR A 368 11.61 25.04 4.67
C THR A 368 12.22 26.35 4.17
N ALA A 369 13.04 26.31 3.11
CA ALA A 369 13.60 27.49 2.46
C ALA A 369 12.53 28.44 1.89
N ALA A 370 11.30 27.97 1.66
CA ALA A 370 10.18 28.80 1.21
C ALA A 370 9.59 29.69 2.33
N ALA A 371 9.99 29.49 3.59
CA ALA A 371 9.41 30.18 4.75
C ALA A 371 9.33 31.72 4.58
N GLY A 372 10.40 32.35 4.12
CA GLY A 372 10.43 33.81 3.93
C GLY A 372 9.43 34.31 2.85
N GLU A 373 9.31 33.56 1.76
CA GLU A 373 8.34 33.90 0.70
C GLU A 373 6.91 33.65 1.18
N LEU A 374 6.67 32.55 1.90
CA LEU A 374 5.35 32.27 2.47
C LEU A 374 4.92 33.34 3.48
N MET A 375 5.84 33.82 4.34
CA MET A 375 5.59 34.94 5.25
C MET A 375 5.24 36.22 4.48
N THR A 376 5.91 36.48 3.35
CA THR A 376 5.60 37.62 2.47
C THR A 376 4.20 37.50 1.86
N LEU A 377 3.83 36.33 1.36
CA LEU A 377 2.51 36.06 0.79
C LEU A 377 1.40 36.08 1.84
N ALA A 378 1.66 35.61 3.07
CA ALA A 378 0.72 35.71 4.18
C ALA A 378 0.47 37.16 4.59
N ALA A 379 1.47 38.04 4.45
CA ALA A 379 1.35 39.47 4.77
C ALA A 379 0.63 40.29 3.70
N ARG A 380 0.90 40.02 2.41
CA ARG A 380 0.52 40.93 1.31
C ARG A 380 -0.21 40.26 0.15
N GLY A 381 -0.41 38.95 0.19
CA GLY A 381 -1.10 38.23 -0.86
C GLY A 381 -2.61 38.50 -0.89
N GLU A 382 -3.25 38.07 -1.97
CA GLU A 382 -4.72 38.05 -2.10
C GLU A 382 -5.35 37.10 -1.06
N PRO A 383 -6.63 37.28 -0.67
CA PRO A 383 -7.24 36.55 0.44
C PRO A 383 -7.06 35.02 0.39
N ARG A 384 -7.24 34.41 -0.79
CA ARG A 384 -7.06 32.96 -0.97
C ARG A 384 -5.59 32.53 -0.85
N VAL A 385 -4.67 33.35 -1.36
CA VAL A 385 -3.22 33.12 -1.25
C VAL A 385 -2.74 33.27 0.18
N ARG A 386 -3.24 34.27 0.95
CA ARG A 386 -2.90 34.42 2.38
C ARG A 386 -3.30 33.18 3.17
N ILE A 387 -4.50 32.66 2.94
CA ILE A 387 -5.00 31.45 3.60
C ILE A 387 -4.11 30.24 3.26
N ALA A 388 -3.75 30.05 1.99
CA ALA A 388 -2.84 28.98 1.58
C ALA A 388 -1.46 29.13 2.24
N ALA A 389 -0.91 30.35 2.26
CA ALA A 389 0.36 30.66 2.88
C ALA A 389 0.36 30.35 4.38
N PHE A 390 -0.66 30.76 5.15
CA PHE A 390 -0.75 30.42 6.58
C PHE A 390 -0.82 28.90 6.84
N LYS A 391 -1.55 28.15 6.01
CA LYS A 391 -1.58 26.68 6.11
C LYS A 391 -0.20 26.07 5.87
N ALA A 392 0.54 26.55 4.87
CA ALA A 392 1.89 26.10 4.56
C ALA A 392 2.90 26.49 5.65
N ILE A 393 2.84 27.73 6.16
CA ILE A 393 3.64 28.24 7.28
C ILE A 393 3.52 27.32 8.49
N GLY A 394 2.29 26.89 8.84
CA GLY A 394 2.07 25.97 9.96
C GLY A 394 2.90 24.68 9.88
N LYS A 395 3.22 24.21 8.67
CA LYS A 395 3.98 22.99 8.40
C LYS A 395 5.47 23.25 8.14
N LEU A 396 5.82 24.39 7.53
CA LEU A 396 7.19 24.64 7.03
C LEU A 396 7.99 25.63 7.87
N LEU A 397 7.35 26.58 8.55
CA LEU A 397 8.04 27.67 9.25
C LEU A 397 8.80 27.13 10.46
N PRO A 398 10.13 27.29 10.53
CA PRO A 398 10.91 26.90 11.70
C PRO A 398 10.41 27.54 13.01
N PRO A 399 10.35 26.81 14.15
CA PRO A 399 9.80 27.35 15.40
C PRO A 399 10.52 28.58 15.98
N ASP A 400 11.78 28.83 15.62
CA ASP A 400 12.54 30.03 15.99
C ASP A 400 11.99 31.31 15.34
N GLN A 401 11.28 31.20 14.21
CA GLN A 401 10.61 32.33 13.56
C GLN A 401 9.20 32.61 14.10
N LEU A 402 8.78 31.94 15.17
CA LEU A 402 7.47 32.14 15.78
C LEU A 402 7.17 33.60 16.18
N PRO A 403 8.10 34.39 16.76
CA PRO A 403 7.84 35.80 17.09
C PRO A 403 7.39 36.62 15.88
N ALA A 404 8.06 36.46 14.73
CA ALA A 404 7.69 37.15 13.49
C ALA A 404 6.31 36.71 12.97
N LEU A 405 5.93 35.44 13.15
CA LEU A 405 4.60 34.95 12.80
C LEU A 405 3.50 35.53 13.70
N VAL A 406 3.77 35.70 15.00
CA VAL A 406 2.83 36.34 15.93
C VAL A 406 2.64 37.82 15.57
N GLU A 407 3.72 38.55 15.27
CA GLU A 407 3.63 39.92 14.78
C GLU A 407 2.86 40.05 13.47
N LEU A 408 2.98 39.05 12.59
CA LEU A 408 2.20 39.02 11.36
C LEU A 408 0.71 38.76 11.64
N MET A 409 0.40 37.84 12.55
CA MET A 409 -0.97 37.50 12.95
C MET A 409 -1.72 38.71 13.50
N ILE A 410 -1.10 39.51 14.38
CA ILE A 410 -1.77 40.66 15.02
C ILE A 410 -2.17 41.76 14.02
N ARG A 411 -1.58 41.76 12.81
CA ARG A 411 -1.87 42.71 11.72
C ARG A 411 -2.94 42.18 10.74
N GLN A 412 -3.42 40.95 10.92
CA GLN A 412 -4.38 40.35 10.00
C GLN A 412 -5.81 40.85 10.21
N ASP A 413 -6.62 40.75 9.15
CA ASP A 413 -8.06 41.00 9.19
C ASP A 413 -8.83 39.82 9.80
N ALA A 414 -10.14 40.03 10.07
CA ALA A 414 -10.99 38.99 10.65
C ALA A 414 -11.15 37.74 9.74
N ALA A 415 -11.03 37.90 8.42
CA ALA A 415 -11.18 36.79 7.47
C ALA A 415 -9.98 35.83 7.49
N THR A 416 -8.79 36.34 7.81
CA THR A 416 -7.53 35.58 7.81
C THR A 416 -7.01 35.24 9.22
N MET A 417 -7.46 35.97 10.25
CA MET A 417 -7.04 35.78 11.65
C MET A 417 -7.12 34.30 12.09
N GLY A 418 -8.23 33.60 11.83
CA GLY A 418 -8.38 32.20 12.24
C GLY A 418 -7.39 31.23 11.57
N HIS A 419 -6.88 31.56 10.38
CA HIS A 419 -5.84 30.78 9.71
C HIS A 419 -4.45 31.10 10.29
N ALA A 420 -4.20 32.37 10.63
CA ALA A 420 -2.99 32.80 11.30
C ALA A 420 -2.88 32.20 12.72
N GLU A 421 -3.96 32.17 13.50
CA GLU A 421 -4.04 31.50 14.81
C GLU A 421 -3.61 30.04 14.71
N LYS A 422 -4.18 29.30 13.75
CA LYS A 422 -3.84 27.89 13.50
C LYS A 422 -2.38 27.70 13.08
N ALA A 423 -1.84 28.62 12.28
CA ALA A 423 -0.44 28.57 11.87
C ALA A 423 0.49 28.75 13.07
N VAL A 424 0.25 29.76 13.92
CA VAL A 424 1.03 30.01 15.15
C VAL A 424 1.01 28.79 16.07
N VAL A 425 -0.18 28.26 16.35
CA VAL A 425 -0.33 27.06 17.20
C VAL A 425 0.39 25.86 16.60
N SER A 426 0.29 25.64 15.29
CA SER A 426 0.95 24.52 14.60
C SER A 426 2.47 24.64 14.67
N VAL A 427 3.03 25.83 14.46
CA VAL A 427 4.47 26.06 14.55
C VAL A 427 4.97 25.84 15.98
N ALA A 428 4.28 26.40 16.97
CA ALA A 428 4.66 26.26 18.38
C ALA A 428 4.63 24.79 18.85
N ARG A 429 3.58 24.03 18.50
CA ARG A 429 3.44 22.61 18.90
C ARG A 429 4.44 21.67 18.25
N ARG A 430 5.11 22.08 17.16
CA ARG A 430 6.21 21.30 16.57
C ARG A 430 7.52 21.45 17.33
N GLY A 431 7.65 22.47 18.17
CA GLY A 431 8.80 22.61 19.05
C GLY A 431 8.64 21.81 20.34
N ALA A 432 9.77 21.54 21.01
CA ALA A 432 9.80 20.65 22.18
C ALA A 432 9.34 21.29 23.50
N ASP A 433 9.34 22.62 23.59
CA ASP A 433 9.08 23.38 24.82
C ASP A 433 7.91 24.37 24.63
N PRO A 434 6.67 23.97 24.98
CA PRO A 434 5.50 24.85 24.87
C PRO A 434 5.64 26.16 25.63
N ASP A 435 6.31 26.17 26.79
CA ASP A 435 6.47 27.37 27.62
C ASP A 435 7.44 28.36 26.98
N LYS A 436 8.50 27.88 26.32
CA LYS A 436 9.38 28.74 25.51
C LYS A 436 8.61 29.46 24.40
N TYR A 437 7.73 28.74 23.69
CA TYR A 437 6.98 29.32 22.57
C TYR A 437 5.80 30.19 23.02
N ALA A 438 5.21 29.90 24.19
CA ALA A 438 4.19 30.74 24.77
C ALA A 438 4.70 32.17 25.05
N VAL A 439 5.97 32.34 25.42
CA VAL A 439 6.59 33.67 25.68
C VAL A 439 6.41 34.63 24.50
N ALA A 440 6.58 34.15 23.26
CA ALA A 440 6.43 34.98 22.05
C ALA A 440 5.00 35.53 21.87
N VAL A 441 4.01 34.90 22.51
CA VAL A 441 2.59 35.32 22.48
C VAL A 441 2.24 36.17 23.71
N LEU A 442 2.93 35.97 24.84
CA LEU A 442 2.73 36.72 26.07
C LEU A 442 3.12 38.19 25.95
N GLU A 443 4.25 38.48 25.28
CA GLU A 443 4.72 39.85 25.05
C GLU A 443 3.67 40.75 24.36
N PRO A 444 3.10 40.38 23.19
CA PRO A 444 2.07 41.18 22.56
C PRO A 444 0.74 41.22 23.34
N LEU A 445 0.44 40.18 24.14
CA LEU A 445 -0.77 40.16 25.00
C LEU A 445 -0.67 41.16 26.16
N ALA A 446 0.53 41.38 26.70
CA ALA A 446 0.80 42.36 27.75
C ALA A 446 0.61 43.81 27.28
N SER A 447 0.68 44.05 25.97
CA SER A 447 0.44 45.36 25.37
C SER A 447 -1.05 45.65 25.16
N GLN A 448 -1.39 46.91 24.91
CA GLN A 448 -2.76 47.29 24.56
C GLN A 448 -3.08 46.82 23.13
N GLN A 449 -3.99 45.85 23.02
CA GLN A 449 -4.40 45.26 21.75
C GLN A 449 -5.90 45.51 21.51
N PRO A 450 -6.33 45.63 20.25
CA PRO A 450 -7.75 45.59 19.91
C PRO A 450 -8.41 44.33 20.46
N LEU A 451 -9.68 44.44 20.86
CA LEU A 451 -10.42 43.32 21.48
C LEU A 451 -10.36 42.02 20.66
N PRO A 452 -10.56 42.01 19.32
CA PRO A 452 -10.46 40.79 18.53
C PRO A 452 -9.07 40.14 18.61
N THR A 453 -8.00 40.96 18.48
CA THR A 453 -6.60 40.52 18.55
C THR A 453 -6.24 39.96 19.92
N ARG A 454 -6.71 40.61 21.00
CA ARG A 454 -6.51 40.12 22.37
C ARG A 454 -7.15 38.75 22.57
N CYS A 455 -8.39 38.56 22.09
CA CYS A 455 -9.05 37.26 22.12
C CYS A 455 -8.31 36.21 21.28
N SER A 456 -7.78 36.58 20.11
CA SER A 456 -6.95 35.69 19.27
C SER A 456 -5.68 35.24 19.99
N LEU A 457 -4.96 36.14 20.67
CA LEU A 457 -3.78 35.80 21.45
C LEU A 457 -4.12 34.81 22.59
N VAL A 458 -5.25 35.00 23.28
CA VAL A 458 -5.74 34.06 24.31
C VAL A 458 -6.10 32.69 23.71
N ARG A 459 -6.69 32.65 22.51
CA ARG A 459 -6.94 31.38 21.80
C ARG A 459 -5.66 30.68 21.39
N VAL A 460 -4.66 31.43 20.92
CA VAL A 460 -3.34 30.89 20.58
C VAL A 460 -2.68 30.29 21.81
N LEU A 461 -2.64 31.00 22.94
CA LEU A 461 -2.10 30.45 24.19
C LEU A 461 -2.82 29.15 24.61
N GLY A 462 -4.15 29.14 24.54
CA GLY A 462 -4.94 27.92 24.79
C GLY A 462 -4.70 26.80 23.78
N GLY A 463 -4.25 27.13 22.57
CA GLY A 463 -3.79 26.17 21.58
C GLY A 463 -2.38 25.66 21.86
N ILE A 464 -1.46 26.49 22.33
CA ILE A 464 -0.07 26.10 22.61
C ILE A 464 -0.01 25.16 23.83
N GLY A 465 -0.68 25.52 24.92
CA GLY A 465 -0.55 24.80 26.19
C GLY A 465 0.69 25.20 26.98
N GLY A 466 1.03 24.42 28.01
CA GLY A 466 2.12 24.74 28.94
C GLY A 466 1.69 25.63 30.11
N ALA A 467 2.54 25.66 31.14
CA ALA A 467 2.25 26.34 32.40
C ALA A 467 2.13 27.86 32.25
N LYS A 468 3.00 28.48 31.45
CA LYS A 468 2.98 29.94 31.22
C LYS A 468 1.74 30.38 30.45
N ALA A 469 1.35 29.60 29.43
CA ALA A 469 0.12 29.87 28.68
C ALA A 469 -1.12 29.69 29.56
N LEU A 470 -1.10 28.68 30.45
CA LEU A 470 -2.17 28.42 31.39
C LEU A 470 -2.34 29.58 32.36
N GLU A 471 -1.25 30.05 32.96
CA GLU A 471 -1.25 31.20 33.87
C GLU A 471 -1.86 32.44 33.21
N ALA A 472 -1.42 32.78 31.99
CA ALA A 472 -1.94 33.92 31.25
C ALA A 472 -3.41 33.76 30.84
N THR A 473 -3.84 32.56 30.48
CA THR A 473 -5.24 32.28 30.18
C THR A 473 -6.10 32.38 31.45
N CYS A 474 -5.59 31.96 32.61
CA CYS A 474 -6.25 32.16 33.90
C CYS A 474 -6.33 33.64 34.28
N ALA A 475 -5.31 34.44 33.98
CA ALA A 475 -5.36 35.89 34.17
C ALA A 475 -6.45 36.53 33.29
N ALA A 476 -6.62 36.05 32.05
CA ALA A 476 -7.66 36.53 31.14
C ALA A 476 -9.10 36.23 31.64
N MET A 477 -9.30 35.21 32.49
CA MET A 477 -10.59 34.97 33.17
C MET A 477 -11.00 36.09 34.12
N LYS A 478 -10.04 36.93 34.57
CA LYS A 478 -10.28 38.06 35.48
C LYS A 478 -10.37 39.40 34.74
N HIS A 479 -10.35 39.38 33.41
CA HIS A 479 -10.37 40.60 32.60
C HIS A 479 -11.72 41.34 32.70
N GLU A 480 -11.69 42.68 32.66
CA GLU A 480 -12.89 43.54 32.75
C GLU A 480 -13.90 43.26 31.63
N ASN A 481 -13.41 43.06 30.40
CA ASN A 481 -14.23 42.77 29.24
C ASN A 481 -14.77 41.32 29.23
N PRO A 482 -16.10 41.10 29.15
CA PRO A 482 -16.71 39.77 29.17
C PRO A 482 -16.29 38.86 28.01
N THR A 483 -16.08 39.42 26.82
CA THR A 483 -15.66 38.65 25.63
C THR A 483 -14.28 38.02 25.82
N VAL A 484 -13.38 38.69 26.55
CA VAL A 484 -12.06 38.14 26.90
C VAL A 484 -12.21 36.97 27.88
N ARG A 485 -13.07 37.11 28.90
CA ARG A 485 -13.35 36.03 29.87
C ARG A 485 -13.98 34.82 29.19
N ASP A 486 -14.95 35.04 28.30
CA ASP A 486 -15.59 33.97 27.52
C ASP A 486 -14.57 33.24 26.64
N THR A 487 -13.65 34.00 26.03
CA THR A 487 -12.57 33.42 25.22
C THR A 487 -11.63 32.58 26.07
N ALA A 488 -11.22 33.08 27.24
CA ALA A 488 -10.36 32.36 28.17
C ALA A 488 -11.02 31.07 28.67
N MET A 489 -12.31 31.10 29.04
CA MET A 489 -13.04 29.92 29.49
C MET A 489 -13.12 28.86 28.39
N ARG A 490 -13.43 29.29 27.16
CA ARG A 490 -13.43 28.38 26.00
C ARG A 490 -12.05 27.76 25.77
N SER A 491 -10.99 28.57 25.77
CA SER A 491 -9.61 28.10 25.64
C SER A 491 -9.24 27.07 26.71
N LEU A 492 -9.56 27.33 27.99
CA LEU A 492 -9.34 26.39 29.10
C LEU A 492 -10.11 25.08 28.89
N SER A 493 -11.34 25.13 28.40
CA SER A 493 -12.14 23.90 28.20
C SER A 493 -11.55 22.96 27.13
N ILE A 494 -10.83 23.51 26.15
CA ILE A 494 -10.20 22.76 25.04
C ILE A 494 -8.67 22.70 25.16
N TRP A 495 -8.13 22.87 26.37
CA TRP A 495 -6.68 22.82 26.63
C TRP A 495 -6.03 21.55 26.05
N PRO A 496 -4.80 21.61 25.51
CA PRO A 496 -4.16 20.48 24.84
C PRO A 496 -3.73 19.34 25.77
N ASP A 497 -3.42 19.64 27.02
CA ASP A 497 -2.79 18.73 27.97
C ASP A 497 -3.51 18.74 29.34
N ALA A 498 -3.10 17.83 30.23
CA ALA A 498 -3.69 17.69 31.57
C ALA A 498 -3.38 18.87 32.53
N GLY A 499 -2.55 19.84 32.14
CA GLY A 499 -2.14 20.94 33.01
C GLY A 499 -3.29 21.82 33.51
N ALA A 500 -4.41 21.88 32.77
CA ALA A 500 -5.58 22.68 33.16
C ALA A 500 -6.60 21.92 34.03
N VAL A 501 -6.36 20.66 34.42
CA VAL A 501 -7.32 19.84 35.19
C VAL A 501 -7.73 20.53 36.49
N ASP A 502 -6.77 20.95 37.31
CA ASP A 502 -7.06 21.53 38.63
C ASP A 502 -7.67 22.93 38.53
N VAL A 503 -7.29 23.70 37.51
CA VAL A 503 -7.88 25.01 37.21
C VAL A 503 -9.36 24.86 36.84
N LEU A 504 -9.69 23.95 35.93
CA LEU A 504 -11.08 23.71 35.51
C LEU A 504 -11.93 23.17 36.65
N LEU A 505 -11.35 22.30 37.48
CA LEU A 505 -11.99 21.81 38.70
C LEU A 505 -12.32 22.96 39.65
N SER A 506 -11.36 23.86 39.89
CA SER A 506 -11.56 25.04 40.73
C SER A 506 -12.66 25.94 40.18
N ILE A 507 -12.65 26.23 38.86
CA ILE A 507 -13.65 27.07 38.21
C ILE A 507 -15.04 26.46 38.37
N PHE A 508 -15.18 25.15 38.15
CA PHE A 508 -16.45 24.44 38.30
C PHE A 508 -17.03 24.57 39.72
N LYS A 509 -16.17 24.47 40.74
CA LYS A 509 -16.55 24.57 42.16
C LYS A 509 -16.92 25.99 42.59
N SER A 510 -16.37 27.03 41.96
CA SER A 510 -16.52 28.42 42.43
C SER A 510 -17.41 29.32 41.56
N THR A 511 -17.73 28.92 40.33
CA THR A 511 -18.47 29.78 39.39
C THR A 511 -19.99 29.71 39.57
N ASP A 512 -20.65 30.86 39.59
CA ASP A 512 -22.11 30.98 39.52
C ASP A 512 -22.64 31.06 38.08
N ASN A 513 -21.77 31.27 37.10
CA ASN A 513 -22.15 31.29 35.69
C ASN A 513 -22.35 29.86 35.16
N ASN A 514 -23.61 29.49 34.89
CA ASN A 514 -23.97 28.16 34.39
C ASN A 514 -23.27 27.77 33.08
N SER A 515 -23.01 28.73 32.18
CA SER A 515 -22.29 28.46 30.93
C SER A 515 -20.83 28.09 31.20
N TYR A 516 -20.14 28.83 32.07
CA TYR A 516 -18.76 28.53 32.46
C TYR A 516 -18.68 27.23 33.23
N ARG A 517 -19.68 26.95 34.07
CA ARG A 517 -19.78 25.71 34.82
C ARG A 517 -19.86 24.49 33.90
N GLY A 518 -20.73 24.52 32.88
CA GLY A 518 -20.82 23.46 31.87
C GLY A 518 -19.52 23.28 31.08
N MET A 519 -18.90 24.39 30.63
CA MET A 519 -17.61 24.36 29.93
C MET A 519 -16.49 23.80 30.82
N ALA A 520 -16.46 24.17 32.10
CA ALA A 520 -15.45 23.73 33.05
C ALA A 520 -15.56 22.23 33.29
N LEU A 521 -16.77 21.71 33.51
CA LEU A 521 -17.01 20.27 33.66
C LEU A 521 -16.61 19.49 32.41
N ALA A 522 -16.96 20.00 31.22
CA ALA A 522 -16.60 19.39 29.93
C ALA A 522 -15.09 19.34 29.71
N GLY A 523 -14.40 20.45 29.93
CA GLY A 523 -12.95 20.48 29.82
C GLY A 523 -12.28 19.56 30.86
N PHE A 524 -12.70 19.66 32.12
CA PHE A 524 -12.15 18.88 33.23
C PHE A 524 -12.27 17.37 32.96
N THR A 525 -13.46 16.88 32.62
CA THR A 525 -13.70 15.45 32.36
C THR A 525 -12.87 14.93 31.18
N ARG A 526 -12.75 15.72 30.11
CA ARG A 526 -11.88 15.39 28.97
C ARG A 526 -10.40 15.33 29.36
N LEU A 527 -9.92 16.30 30.12
CA LEU A 527 -8.51 16.39 30.50
C LEU A 527 -8.10 15.38 31.57
N LEU A 528 -9.02 15.02 32.48
CA LEU A 528 -8.78 14.00 33.48
C LEU A 528 -8.48 12.62 32.86
N ALA A 529 -9.01 12.35 31.66
CA ALA A 529 -8.67 11.15 30.91
C ALA A 529 -7.19 11.12 30.49
N LEU A 530 -6.59 12.28 30.22
CA LEU A 530 -5.18 12.44 29.83
C LEU A 530 -4.23 12.57 31.03
N ASP A 531 -4.79 12.80 32.22
CA ASP A 531 -4.04 13.04 33.45
C ASP A 531 -3.28 11.78 33.92
N GLY A 532 -2.10 11.96 34.50
CA GLY A 532 -1.23 10.86 34.96
C GLY A 532 -1.59 10.26 36.32
N ARG A 533 -2.57 10.81 37.05
CA ARG A 533 -3.01 10.30 38.36
C ARG A 533 -3.48 8.85 38.29
N ALA A 534 -3.36 8.13 39.40
CA ALA A 534 -3.89 6.77 39.52
C ALA A 534 -5.41 6.75 39.32
N ALA A 535 -5.95 5.64 38.78
CA ALA A 535 -7.38 5.51 38.51
C ALA A 535 -8.23 5.72 39.79
N ALA A 536 -7.77 5.23 40.94
CA ALA A 536 -8.41 5.46 42.23
C ALA A 536 -8.51 6.96 42.60
N ASP A 537 -7.46 7.74 42.33
CA ASP A 537 -7.46 9.18 42.63
C ASP A 537 -8.37 9.95 41.66
N LYS A 538 -8.40 9.55 40.38
CA LYS A 538 -9.36 10.08 39.41
C LYS A 538 -10.80 9.79 39.83
N ALA A 539 -11.09 8.58 40.29
CA ALA A 539 -12.41 8.18 40.77
C ALA A 539 -12.85 9.01 41.99
N LYS A 540 -11.95 9.20 42.97
CA LYS A 540 -12.20 10.07 44.13
C LYS A 540 -12.50 11.51 43.71
N LEU A 541 -11.70 12.08 42.82
CA LEU A 541 -11.87 13.45 42.32
C LEU A 541 -13.23 13.66 41.66
N LEU A 542 -13.69 12.69 40.87
CA LEU A 542 -15.02 12.72 40.25
C LEU A 542 -16.13 12.59 41.29
N ALA A 543 -15.98 11.70 42.27
CA ALA A 543 -16.98 11.51 43.32
C ALA A 543 -17.15 12.75 44.21
N GLU A 544 -16.06 13.47 44.52
CA GLU A 544 -16.10 14.72 45.28
C GLU A 544 -16.94 15.82 44.60
N LEU A 545 -17.11 15.75 43.28
CA LEU A 545 -17.90 16.73 42.54
C LEU A 545 -19.40 16.46 42.61
N MET A 546 -19.82 15.25 42.98
CA MET A 546 -21.21 14.85 42.92
C MET A 546 -22.14 15.74 43.77
N PRO A 547 -21.82 16.09 45.03
CA PRO A 547 -22.67 16.98 45.83
C PRO A 547 -22.85 18.37 45.22
N ALA A 548 -21.92 18.80 44.37
CA ALA A 548 -21.98 20.10 43.70
C ALA A 548 -22.88 20.08 42.45
N MET A 549 -23.31 18.93 41.93
CA MET A 549 -24.06 18.81 40.66
C MET A 549 -25.48 19.38 40.75
N LYS A 550 -25.79 20.39 39.94
CA LYS A 550 -27.06 21.15 40.01
C LYS A 550 -28.18 20.45 39.27
N ASP A 551 -27.91 19.91 38.08
CA ASP A 551 -28.92 19.34 37.20
C ASP A 551 -28.59 17.91 36.72
N THR A 552 -29.57 17.30 36.05
CA THR A 552 -29.45 15.95 35.50
C THR A 552 -28.37 15.86 34.41
N ALA A 553 -28.12 16.93 33.63
CA ALA A 553 -27.15 16.90 32.55
C ALA A 553 -25.71 16.84 33.08
N GLU A 554 -25.40 17.64 34.11
CA GLU A 554 -24.10 17.60 34.79
C GLU A 554 -23.85 16.22 35.43
N ARG A 555 -24.87 15.61 36.04
CA ARG A 555 -24.78 14.24 36.61
C ARG A 555 -24.50 13.19 35.55
N ARG A 556 -25.20 13.25 34.41
CA ARG A 556 -24.95 12.34 33.26
C ARG A 556 -23.52 12.47 32.75
N GLN A 557 -23.02 13.70 32.66
CA GLN A 557 -21.67 13.94 32.19
C GLN A 557 -20.62 13.41 33.19
N LEU A 558 -20.83 13.61 34.49
CA LEU A 558 -19.97 13.05 35.54
C LEU A 558 -19.95 11.51 35.47
N LEU A 559 -21.12 10.88 35.32
CA LEU A 559 -21.25 9.42 35.12
C LEU A 559 -20.48 8.94 33.90
N SER A 560 -20.58 9.67 32.78
CA SER A 560 -19.81 9.33 31.58
C SER A 560 -18.31 9.41 31.81
N ALA A 561 -17.84 10.34 32.64
CA ALA A 561 -16.42 10.43 32.99
C ALA A 561 -15.99 9.31 33.94
N MET A 562 -16.79 8.99 34.96
CA MET A 562 -16.53 7.87 35.88
C MET A 562 -16.50 6.53 35.16
N ALA A 563 -17.32 6.37 34.12
CA ALA A 563 -17.37 5.17 33.30
C ALA A 563 -16.04 4.83 32.60
N GLU A 564 -15.19 5.82 32.38
CA GLU A 564 -13.89 5.68 31.71
C GLU A 564 -12.73 5.46 32.70
N VAL A 565 -13.02 5.38 34.01
CA VAL A 565 -12.01 5.14 35.06
C VAL A 565 -11.99 3.66 35.44
N PRO A 566 -10.93 2.90 35.10
CA PRO A 566 -10.87 1.46 35.33
C PRO A 566 -10.46 1.12 36.78
N ASP A 567 -11.31 1.49 37.75
CA ASP A 567 -11.06 1.27 39.18
C ASP A 567 -12.27 0.64 39.89
N ALA A 568 -12.03 -0.37 40.73
CA ALA A 568 -13.09 -1.02 41.50
C ALA A 568 -13.75 -0.07 42.53
N GLY A 569 -12.99 0.87 43.08
CA GLY A 569 -13.50 1.93 43.93
C GLY A 569 -14.45 2.86 43.19
N ALA A 570 -14.26 3.08 41.89
CA ALA A 570 -15.20 3.86 41.07
C ALA A 570 -16.61 3.26 41.07
N LEU A 571 -16.75 1.93 41.02
CA LEU A 571 -18.06 1.26 41.12
C LEU A 571 -18.73 1.53 42.47
N THR A 572 -17.95 1.40 43.55
CA THR A 572 -18.45 1.67 44.91
C THR A 572 -18.91 3.12 45.04
N LEU A 573 -18.17 4.06 44.46
CA LEU A 573 -18.52 5.48 44.47
C LEU A 573 -19.75 5.76 43.60
N ILE A 574 -19.90 5.14 42.43
CA ILE A 574 -21.12 5.24 41.60
C ILE A 574 -22.33 4.72 42.37
N ASP A 575 -22.21 3.58 43.05
CA ASP A 575 -23.27 3.00 43.87
C ASP A 575 -23.69 3.90 45.03
N GLN A 576 -22.72 4.43 45.77
CA GLN A 576 -22.97 5.27 46.94
C GLN A 576 -23.56 6.63 46.61
N THR A 577 -23.23 7.19 45.44
CA THR A 577 -23.53 8.58 45.13
C THR A 577 -24.71 8.78 44.18
N LEU A 578 -25.02 7.79 43.32
CA LEU A 578 -25.94 7.99 42.20
C LEU A 578 -27.02 6.92 42.04
N ALA A 579 -26.93 5.80 42.78
CA ALA A 579 -27.91 4.72 42.67
C ALA A 579 -29.35 5.11 43.08
N ALA A 580 -29.53 6.16 43.87
CA ALA A 580 -30.83 6.64 44.32
C ALA A 580 -31.51 7.64 43.35
N ASP A 581 -30.78 8.21 42.39
CA ASP A 581 -31.35 9.20 41.45
C ASP A 581 -31.99 8.49 40.24
N ALA A 582 -33.32 8.41 40.26
CA ALA A 582 -34.07 7.77 39.17
C ALA A 582 -33.88 8.46 37.81
N ALA A 583 -33.51 9.74 37.77
CA ALA A 583 -33.37 10.51 36.52
C ALA A 583 -32.11 10.15 35.71
N VAL A 584 -31.12 9.47 36.33
CA VAL A 584 -29.85 9.06 35.70
C VAL A 584 -29.56 7.56 35.84
N ARG A 585 -30.61 6.77 36.10
CA ARG A 585 -30.49 5.31 36.33
C ARG A 585 -29.87 4.59 35.13
N ALA A 586 -30.30 4.92 33.91
CA ALA A 586 -29.78 4.29 32.69
C ALA A 586 -28.29 4.57 32.47
N GLU A 587 -27.85 5.81 32.71
CA GLU A 587 -26.44 6.21 32.61
C GLU A 587 -25.60 5.60 33.73
N THR A 588 -26.17 5.43 34.92
CA THR A 588 -25.55 4.75 36.06
C THR A 588 -25.27 3.29 35.72
N ASP A 589 -26.27 2.58 35.19
CA ASP A 589 -26.13 1.17 34.79
C ASP A 589 -25.11 1.01 33.65
N LEU A 590 -25.09 1.94 32.71
CA LEU A 590 -24.10 1.94 31.62
C LEU A 590 -22.67 2.20 32.13
N ALA A 591 -22.49 3.15 33.06
CA ALA A 591 -21.20 3.43 33.67
C ALA A 591 -20.68 2.21 34.44
N LYS A 592 -21.54 1.57 35.25
CA LYS A 592 -21.21 0.32 35.96
C LYS A 592 -20.79 -0.79 35.00
N LEU A 593 -21.52 -0.97 33.89
CA LEU A 593 -21.18 -1.98 32.90
C LEU A 593 -19.79 -1.73 32.28
N LYS A 594 -19.47 -0.48 31.93
CA LYS A 594 -18.18 -0.11 31.35
C LYS A 594 -17.03 -0.34 32.32
N VAL A 595 -17.16 0.12 33.58
CA VAL A 595 -16.12 -0.08 34.59
C VAL A 595 -15.95 -1.56 34.91
N ALA A 596 -17.04 -2.32 35.08
CA ALA A 596 -16.99 -3.77 35.32
C ALA A 596 -16.25 -4.51 34.18
N ARG A 597 -16.44 -4.09 32.93
CA ARG A 597 -15.69 -4.63 31.79
C ARG A 597 -14.21 -4.29 31.86
N ALA A 598 -13.88 -3.04 32.17
CA ALA A 598 -12.51 -2.56 32.21
C ALA A 598 -11.69 -3.21 33.34
N ILE A 599 -12.31 -3.50 34.48
CA ILE A 599 -11.65 -4.15 35.63
C ILE A 599 -11.73 -5.68 35.61
N ALA A 600 -12.35 -6.30 34.60
CA ALA A 600 -12.61 -7.74 34.59
C ALA A 600 -11.32 -8.59 34.74
N GLY A 601 -10.18 -8.10 34.26
CA GLY A 601 -8.89 -8.79 34.42
C GLY A 601 -8.18 -8.49 35.75
N SER A 602 -8.37 -7.31 36.33
CA SER A 602 -7.66 -6.88 37.55
C SER A 602 -8.46 -7.16 38.83
N ASN A 603 -9.78 -7.09 38.77
CA ASN A 603 -10.72 -7.29 39.88
C ASN A 603 -11.91 -8.16 39.41
N PRO A 604 -11.68 -9.44 39.08
CA PRO A 604 -12.69 -10.31 38.46
C PRO A 604 -13.92 -10.52 39.36
N ASP A 605 -13.75 -10.63 40.68
CA ASP A 605 -14.87 -10.84 41.61
C ASP A 605 -15.81 -9.64 41.67
N VAL A 606 -15.26 -8.43 41.70
CA VAL A 606 -16.03 -7.17 41.69
C VAL A 606 -16.74 -7.02 40.35
N ALA A 607 -16.03 -7.24 39.23
CA ALA A 607 -16.61 -7.20 37.90
C ALA A 607 -17.77 -8.19 37.74
N LEU A 608 -17.62 -9.41 38.27
CA LEU A 608 -18.63 -10.46 38.22
C LEU A 608 -19.85 -10.11 39.09
N ALA A 609 -19.64 -9.56 40.28
CA ALA A 609 -20.71 -9.12 41.17
C ALA A 609 -21.54 -8.00 40.52
N THR A 610 -20.89 -6.97 39.97
CA THR A 610 -21.55 -5.87 39.26
C THR A 610 -22.25 -6.34 37.98
N ALA A 611 -21.64 -7.24 37.20
CA ALA A 611 -22.30 -7.77 36.00
C ALA A 611 -23.58 -8.55 36.35
N ARG A 612 -23.60 -9.29 37.46
CA ARG A 612 -24.80 -9.99 37.94
C ARG A 612 -25.89 -9.02 38.39
N SER A 613 -25.56 -7.93 39.08
CA SER A 613 -26.54 -6.94 39.50
C SER A 613 -27.21 -6.25 38.30
N LEU A 614 -26.48 -6.07 37.20
CA LEU A 614 -26.99 -5.47 35.96
C LEU A 614 -27.85 -6.40 35.08
N MET A 615 -28.07 -7.65 35.48
CA MET A 615 -28.91 -8.61 34.75
C MET A 615 -30.38 -8.62 35.21
N GLN A 616 -30.75 -7.79 36.19
CA GLN A 616 -32.10 -7.69 36.73
C GLN A 616 -33.10 -7.17 35.68
N LYS A 617 -34.41 -7.47 35.86
CA LYS A 617 -35.43 -7.23 34.82
C LYS A 617 -35.69 -5.75 34.52
N ASP A 618 -35.41 -4.88 35.48
CA ASP A 618 -35.56 -3.43 35.46
C ASP A 618 -34.43 -2.70 34.73
N VAL A 619 -33.35 -3.39 34.36
CA VAL A 619 -32.23 -2.84 33.58
C VAL A 619 -32.49 -2.99 32.07
N HIS A 620 -32.09 -1.99 31.30
CA HIS A 620 -32.28 -1.95 29.84
C HIS A 620 -31.69 -3.20 29.14
N GLU A 621 -32.41 -3.76 28.15
CA GLU A 621 -32.07 -5.04 27.52
C GLU A 621 -30.64 -5.13 26.97
N ASN A 622 -30.15 -4.05 26.34
CA ASN A 622 -28.78 -4.00 25.82
C ASN A 622 -27.73 -4.16 26.93
N ILE A 623 -27.92 -3.51 28.08
CA ILE A 623 -27.00 -3.59 29.21
C ILE A 623 -27.01 -5.00 29.79
N ARG A 624 -28.19 -5.62 29.94
CA ARG A 624 -28.32 -7.01 30.40
C ARG A 624 -27.59 -8.01 29.50
N ARG A 625 -27.73 -7.85 28.17
CA ARG A 625 -27.03 -8.71 27.20
C ARG A 625 -25.52 -8.58 27.30
N GLU A 626 -25.00 -7.35 27.43
CA GLU A 626 -23.57 -7.10 27.58
C GLU A 626 -23.03 -7.57 28.93
N ALA A 627 -23.78 -7.41 30.02
CA ALA A 627 -23.41 -7.93 31.34
C ALA A 627 -23.32 -9.47 31.35
N ALA A 628 -24.25 -10.16 30.67
CA ALA A 628 -24.22 -11.62 30.52
C ALA A 628 -22.95 -12.11 29.78
N LYS A 629 -22.40 -11.31 28.85
CA LYS A 629 -21.12 -11.64 28.19
C LYS A 629 -19.96 -11.61 29.19
N ILE A 630 -19.90 -10.61 30.07
CA ILE A 630 -18.87 -10.51 31.12
C ILE A 630 -18.96 -11.72 32.06
N VAL A 631 -20.16 -12.08 32.53
CA VAL A 631 -20.39 -13.26 33.39
C VAL A 631 -19.93 -14.56 32.73
N ARG A 632 -20.19 -14.73 31.42
CA ARG A 632 -19.75 -15.91 30.68
C ARG A 632 -18.23 -15.96 30.49
N ALA A 633 -17.60 -14.81 30.27
CA ALA A 633 -16.16 -14.70 30.08
C ALA A 633 -15.39 -15.03 31.36
N LEU A 634 -15.86 -14.57 32.52
CA LEU A 634 -15.20 -14.79 33.83
C LEU A 634 -15.54 -16.12 34.52
N ARG A 635 -16.40 -16.96 33.91
CA ARG A 635 -16.73 -18.31 34.37
C ARG A 635 -15.92 -19.42 33.70
N LYS A 636 -15.20 -19.08 32.64
CA LYS A 636 -14.19 -19.93 32.00
C LYS A 636 -12.86 -19.69 32.69
#